data_AF-A0ABD3GV93-F1
#
_entry.id   AF-A0ABD3GV93-F1
#
_cell.length_a   1.000
_cell.length_b   1.000
_cell.length_c   1.000
_cell.angle_alpha   90.00
_cell.angle_beta   90.00
_cell.angle_gamma   90.00
#
_symmetry.space_group_name_H-M   'P 1'
#
loop_
_entity.id
_entity.type
_entity.pdbx_description
1 polymer ?
#
loop_
_entity_poly.entity_id
_entity_poly.type
_entity_poly.pdbx_seq_one_letter_code
_entity_poly.pdbx_strand_id
1 'polypeptide(L)'
;MMMEKEKRKRRTDASIRGSGASRSFRFLEGEGFGSKTEAAAAFELNLEMASSAAFTWICLLSISAAYISAKALKHDDALDRFDYSFGPYGPDNWGSLRADWHLCSDGDSQSPMAMENGMMVLDPSLGPLLAEYKTANATIVNVGRSIQVWWPGAGSLIIGNTTYYIKDIDFHTPSEHTLGLFNDRFPMEMHLVHRTKDHQKIAVIAILFTFGDEDRFLAQFFNRLPPLSSKNRIFDLGEISARYLPFPLGQHYGRYMGSETHPPCNEDVLWTVVHYEGHTVSMAQLVKLKDVIESDNARPLQVGNGRQFHFL
;
A
#
# COMPACT_ATOMS: atom_id res chain seq x y z
N MET A 1 -39.36 24.04 25.51
CA MET A 1 -39.27 25.04 26.59
C MET A 1 -38.40 24.46 27.70
N MET A 2 -37.27 25.10 28.03
CA MET A 2 -36.31 24.76 29.13
C MET A 2 -35.70 23.33 29.09
N MET A 3 -34.38 23.15 28.96
CA MET A 3 -33.28 23.42 29.91
C MET A 3 -33.20 22.46 31.12
N GLU A 4 -32.27 21.50 31.03
CA GLU A 4 -31.01 21.50 31.80
C GLU A 4 -31.06 21.85 33.31
N LYS A 5 -30.65 20.91 34.20
CA LYS A 5 -29.49 21.09 35.13
C LYS A 5 -29.16 19.90 36.05
N GLU A 6 -27.92 19.92 36.56
CA GLU A 6 -27.22 18.90 37.36
C GLU A 6 -27.68 18.80 38.84
N LYS A 7 -27.27 17.74 39.56
CA LYS A 7 -27.11 17.79 41.04
C LYS A 7 -26.15 16.75 41.69
N ARG A 8 -24.84 17.00 41.56
CA ARG A 8 -23.83 17.06 42.64
C ARG A 8 -24.03 16.23 43.94
N LYS A 9 -23.08 15.32 44.27
CA LYS A 9 -22.64 15.05 45.66
C LYS A 9 -21.20 14.51 45.75
N ARG A 10 -20.54 14.67 46.92
CA ARG A 10 -19.16 14.23 47.25
C ARG A 10 -19.12 13.53 48.63
N ARG A 11 -18.15 12.62 48.84
CA ARG A 11 -17.46 12.11 50.07
C ARG A 11 -17.04 10.63 49.82
N THR A 12 -16.02 10.02 50.42
CA THR A 12 -15.00 10.33 51.47
C THR A 12 -13.85 9.30 51.32
N ASP A 13 -12.59 9.42 51.80
CA ASP A 13 -11.64 10.49 52.19
C ASP A 13 -10.25 9.78 52.41
N ALA A 14 -9.37 10.21 53.34
CA ALA A 14 -8.01 9.69 53.69
C ALA A 14 -6.85 10.01 52.70
N SER A 15 -5.76 10.72 53.04
CA SER A 15 -4.78 10.70 54.18
C SER A 15 -3.67 9.65 53.95
N ILE A 16 -2.37 9.99 53.96
CA ILE A 16 -1.54 10.30 55.16
C ILE A 16 -0.25 11.08 54.80
N ARG A 17 0.15 12.05 55.66
CA ARG A 17 1.50 12.61 56.05
C ARG A 17 2.69 12.63 55.05
N GLY A 18 3.65 13.57 55.10
CA GLY A 18 3.88 14.71 56.00
C GLY A 18 5.38 15.10 56.10
N SER A 19 5.70 16.39 56.19
CA SER A 19 7.06 16.97 56.36
C SER A 19 7.70 16.60 57.73
N GLY A 20 9.02 16.71 57.97
CA GLY A 20 10.13 17.35 57.23
C GLY A 20 10.75 18.50 58.04
N ALA A 21 12.07 18.52 58.25
CA ALA A 21 12.78 19.55 59.05
C ALA A 21 14.26 19.73 58.68
N SER A 22 14.82 20.91 58.98
CA SER A 22 16.19 21.36 58.62
C SER A 22 17.16 21.34 59.82
N ARG A 23 18.47 21.24 59.55
CA ARG A 23 19.51 21.94 60.36
C ARG A 23 20.84 22.14 59.60
N SER A 24 21.73 22.93 60.21
CA SER A 24 22.72 23.79 59.55
C SER A 24 24.20 23.43 59.78
N PHE A 25 25.06 24.02 58.93
CA PHE A 25 26.53 24.00 59.00
C PHE A 25 27.16 24.33 60.37
N ARG A 26 28.35 23.77 60.60
CA ARG A 26 29.52 24.44 61.22
C ARG A 26 30.82 24.00 60.53
N PHE A 27 31.78 24.92 60.45
CA PHE A 27 33.18 24.65 60.06
C PHE A 27 34.01 24.22 61.27
N LEU A 28 35.08 23.45 61.03
CA LEU A 28 36.41 23.67 61.60
C LEU A 28 37.46 23.23 60.57
N GLU A 29 38.67 23.80 60.67
CA GLU A 29 39.75 23.70 59.68
C GLU A 29 40.78 22.61 60.05
N GLY A 30 41.63 22.26 59.07
CA GLY A 30 42.74 21.34 59.25
C GLY A 30 43.65 21.31 58.03
N GLU A 31 44.73 22.10 58.04
CA GLU A 31 45.77 22.08 57.00
C GLU A 31 46.73 20.89 57.20
N GLY A 32 47.28 20.33 56.11
CA GLY A 32 48.09 19.10 56.20
C GLY A 32 48.71 18.56 54.90
N PHE A 33 49.34 19.44 54.10
CA PHE A 33 50.36 19.15 53.08
C PHE A 33 50.36 17.76 52.36
N GLY A 34 49.95 17.75 51.08
CA GLY A 34 50.10 16.61 50.17
C GLY A 34 50.03 17.04 48.70
N SER A 35 51.00 16.64 47.89
CA SER A 35 51.25 17.10 46.51
C SER A 35 50.04 17.15 45.57
N LYS A 36 49.71 18.34 45.05
CA LYS A 36 48.85 18.52 43.87
C LYS A 36 49.67 18.34 42.59
N THR A 37 49.46 17.27 41.83
CA THR A 37 49.96 17.20 40.43
C THR A 37 49.22 16.22 39.53
N GLU A 38 48.78 15.05 40.01
CA GLU A 38 48.31 13.97 39.12
C GLU A 38 46.79 13.93 38.86
N ALA A 39 45.97 14.55 39.71
CA ALA A 39 44.51 14.45 39.62
C ALA A 39 43.85 15.23 38.47
N ALA A 40 44.58 16.14 37.79
CA ALA A 40 44.01 16.99 36.73
C ALA A 40 43.92 16.26 35.37
N ALA A 41 44.95 15.50 35.00
CA ALA A 41 45.05 14.86 33.68
C ALA A 41 43.98 13.78 33.43
N ALA A 42 43.46 13.16 34.50
CA ALA A 42 42.45 12.12 34.40
C ALA A 42 41.03 12.63 34.05
N PHE A 43 40.77 13.94 34.15
CA PHE A 43 39.43 14.49 33.93
C PHE A 43 39.19 14.95 32.48
N GLU A 44 40.19 15.53 31.82
CA GLU A 44 40.08 15.96 30.41
C GLU A 44 40.03 14.76 29.45
N LEU A 45 40.88 13.74 29.68
CA LEU A 45 40.95 12.51 28.87
C LEU A 45 39.61 11.75 28.77
N ASN A 46 38.77 11.82 29.81
CA ASN A 46 37.45 11.17 29.79
C ASN A 46 36.40 11.96 28.99
N LEU A 47 36.57 13.27 28.81
CA LEU A 47 35.62 14.12 28.09
C LEU A 47 35.80 14.00 26.56
N GLU A 48 37.04 13.89 26.08
CA GLU A 48 37.33 13.66 24.66
C GLU A 48 36.93 12.25 24.20
N MET A 49 37.16 11.21 25.01
CA MET A 49 36.75 9.85 24.67
C MET A 49 35.22 9.71 24.59
N ALA A 50 34.47 10.31 25.51
CA ALA A 50 33.01 10.35 25.45
C ALA A 50 32.49 11.07 24.19
N SER A 51 33.17 12.15 23.76
CA SER A 51 32.87 12.87 22.52
C SER A 51 33.04 11.98 21.27
N SER A 52 34.21 11.34 21.10
CA SER A 52 34.49 10.51 19.92
C SER A 52 33.59 9.27 19.81
N ALA A 53 33.24 8.65 20.96
CA ALA A 53 32.29 7.54 21.00
C ALA A 53 30.87 7.99 20.61
N ALA A 54 30.39 9.12 21.14
CA ALA A 54 29.09 9.67 20.76
C ALA A 54 29.03 10.01 19.25
N PHE A 55 30.07 10.66 18.71
CA PHE A 55 30.14 11.00 17.30
C PHE A 55 30.14 9.76 16.39
N THR A 56 30.88 8.70 16.71
CA THR A 56 30.91 7.48 15.90
C THR A 56 29.58 6.73 15.89
N TRP A 57 28.87 6.66 17.02
CA TRP A 57 27.51 6.10 17.05
C TRP A 57 26.48 6.98 16.31
N ILE A 58 26.59 8.31 16.40
CA ILE A 58 25.74 9.24 15.63
C ILE A 58 26.00 9.11 14.12
N CYS A 59 27.26 8.95 13.70
CA CYS A 59 27.62 8.67 12.31
C CYS A 59 27.05 7.31 11.84
N LEU A 60 27.14 6.24 12.64
CA LEU A 60 26.57 4.94 12.26
C LEU A 60 25.03 4.96 12.19
N LEU A 61 24.37 5.70 13.08
CA LEU A 61 22.91 5.89 13.04
C LEU A 61 22.45 6.77 11.87
N SER A 62 23.22 7.81 11.51
CA SER A 62 22.91 8.63 10.35
C SER A 62 23.24 7.94 9.01
N ILE A 63 24.30 7.13 8.94
CA ILE A 63 24.62 6.28 7.79
C ILE A 63 23.52 5.21 7.59
N SER A 64 23.05 4.56 8.65
CA SER A 64 21.96 3.57 8.54
C SER A 64 20.61 4.21 8.23
N ALA A 65 20.28 5.37 8.81
CA ALA A 65 19.10 6.15 8.43
C ALA A 65 19.16 6.61 6.95
N ALA A 66 20.33 7.03 6.47
CA ALA A 66 20.54 7.35 5.05
C ALA A 66 20.40 6.10 4.16
N TYR A 67 20.90 4.94 4.57
CA TYR A 67 20.75 3.67 3.83
C TYR A 67 19.30 3.19 3.74
N ILE A 68 18.50 3.43 4.79
CA ILE A 68 17.07 3.11 4.82
C ILE A 68 16.28 4.12 3.97
N SER A 69 16.60 5.42 4.08
CA SER A 69 15.96 6.48 3.30
C SER A 69 16.26 6.37 1.80
N ALA A 70 17.50 6.05 1.41
CA ALA A 70 17.92 5.89 0.02
C ALA A 70 17.25 4.69 -0.69
N LYS A 71 16.70 3.72 0.05
CA LYS A 71 15.85 2.65 -0.52
C LYS A 71 14.40 3.05 -0.74
N ALA A 72 13.93 4.13 -0.13
CA ALA A 72 12.54 4.59 -0.23
C ALA A 72 12.30 5.60 -1.37
N LEU A 73 13.37 6.19 -1.94
CA LEU A 73 13.30 7.25 -2.95
C LEU A 73 14.33 7.06 -4.10
N LYS A 74 14.38 5.85 -4.66
CA LYS A 74 14.87 5.60 -6.03
C LYS A 74 13.64 5.40 -6.92
N HIS A 75 13.28 6.41 -7.70
CA HIS A 75 12.17 6.29 -8.65
C HIS A 75 12.23 7.26 -9.86
N ASP A 76 13.44 7.70 -10.23
CA ASP A 76 13.69 8.42 -11.48
C ASP A 76 15.12 8.12 -12.02
N ASP A 77 15.62 6.90 -11.77
CA ASP A 77 16.73 6.38 -12.58
C ASP A 77 16.19 6.03 -13.97
N ALA A 78 16.97 6.32 -15.02
CA ALA A 78 16.62 5.92 -16.39
C ALA A 78 16.48 4.38 -16.57
N LEU A 79 16.94 3.61 -15.57
CA LEU A 79 16.83 2.15 -15.45
C LEU A 79 15.46 1.67 -14.93
N ASP A 80 14.58 2.55 -14.41
CA ASP A 80 13.21 2.22 -13.96
C ASP A 80 12.14 2.63 -15.00
N ARG A 81 12.59 2.97 -16.23
CA ARG A 81 11.72 3.43 -17.32
C ARG A 81 11.12 2.25 -18.09
N PHE A 82 9.86 1.94 -17.78
CA PHE A 82 8.92 1.27 -18.70
C PHE A 82 7.76 2.22 -19.07
N ASP A 83 6.99 1.88 -20.10
CA ASP A 83 5.67 2.45 -20.41
C ASP A 83 4.77 1.40 -21.09
N TYR A 84 3.57 1.80 -21.53
CA TYR A 84 2.55 0.94 -22.15
C TYR A 84 2.43 1.15 -23.68
N SER A 85 3.35 1.91 -24.30
CA SER A 85 3.31 2.21 -25.73
C SER A 85 3.92 1.10 -26.58
N PHE A 86 3.66 1.11 -27.89
CA PHE A 86 4.45 0.30 -28.82
C PHE A 86 5.83 0.95 -29.02
N GLY A 87 6.86 0.37 -28.41
CA GLY A 87 8.21 0.91 -28.44
C GLY A 87 9.19 0.16 -27.52
N PRO A 88 10.45 0.62 -27.42
CA PRO A 88 11.52 -0.09 -26.71
C PRO A 88 11.30 -0.17 -25.19
N TYR A 89 10.41 0.65 -24.62
CA TYR A 89 10.02 0.65 -23.21
C TYR A 89 8.66 -0.02 -22.96
N GLY A 90 8.00 -0.49 -24.03
CA GLY A 90 6.66 -1.08 -24.01
C GLY A 90 6.61 -2.52 -23.49
N PRO A 91 5.40 -3.06 -23.28
CA PRO A 91 5.19 -4.36 -22.63
C PRO A 91 5.98 -5.53 -23.22
N ASP A 92 6.04 -5.61 -24.55
CA ASP A 92 6.76 -6.64 -25.30
C ASP A 92 8.28 -6.66 -25.02
N ASN A 93 8.84 -5.57 -24.47
CA ASN A 93 10.26 -5.41 -24.18
C ASN A 93 10.58 -5.41 -22.68
N TRP A 94 9.59 -5.42 -21.78
CA TRP A 94 9.80 -5.22 -20.33
C TRP A 94 10.84 -6.17 -19.72
N GLY A 95 10.82 -7.46 -20.09
CA GLY A 95 11.78 -8.45 -19.59
C GLY A 95 13.23 -8.21 -20.04
N SER A 96 13.43 -7.47 -21.13
CA SER A 96 14.76 -7.07 -21.64
C SER A 96 15.26 -5.73 -21.10
N LEU A 97 14.40 -4.93 -20.43
CA LEU A 97 14.82 -3.65 -19.87
C LEU A 97 15.79 -3.82 -18.67
N ARG A 98 15.61 -4.88 -17.88
CA ARG A 98 16.44 -5.19 -16.71
C ARG A 98 16.45 -6.68 -16.37
N ALA A 99 17.56 -7.17 -15.81
CA ALA A 99 17.71 -8.56 -15.41
C ALA A 99 16.75 -9.01 -14.27
N ASP A 100 16.30 -8.11 -13.40
CA ASP A 100 15.30 -8.38 -12.36
C ASP A 100 13.85 -8.36 -12.87
N TRP A 101 13.62 -8.08 -14.16
CA TRP A 101 12.29 -8.06 -14.80
C TRP A 101 12.05 -9.22 -15.77
N HIS A 102 12.99 -10.18 -15.89
CA HIS A 102 12.95 -11.28 -16.86
C HIS A 102 11.61 -12.07 -16.87
N LEU A 103 10.92 -12.22 -15.74
CA LEU A 103 9.61 -12.87 -15.67
C LEU A 103 8.55 -12.21 -16.58
N CYS A 104 8.69 -10.92 -16.91
CA CYS A 104 7.82 -10.25 -17.87
C CYS A 104 7.90 -10.82 -19.30
N SER A 105 8.95 -11.56 -19.66
CA SER A 105 9.09 -12.30 -20.92
C SER A 105 9.20 -13.82 -20.74
N ASP A 106 9.77 -14.28 -19.63
CA ASP A 106 10.19 -15.66 -19.41
C ASP A 106 9.24 -16.43 -18.48
N GLY A 107 8.22 -15.77 -17.91
CA GLY A 107 7.26 -16.35 -16.97
C GLY A 107 6.14 -17.14 -17.65
N ASP A 108 5.85 -18.34 -17.14
CA ASP A 108 4.77 -19.20 -17.64
C ASP A 108 3.39 -18.88 -17.02
N SER A 109 3.34 -18.18 -15.89
CA SER A 109 2.12 -17.86 -15.13
C SER A 109 1.75 -16.37 -15.18
N GLN A 110 2.03 -15.70 -16.30
CA GLN A 110 1.82 -14.26 -16.44
C GLN A 110 0.34 -13.82 -16.48
N SER A 111 0.10 -12.57 -16.10
CA SER A 111 -1.21 -11.87 -16.09
C SER A 111 -1.12 -10.54 -16.85
N PRO A 112 -2.22 -9.98 -17.38
CA PRO A 112 -3.62 -10.43 -17.29
C PRO A 112 -3.93 -11.59 -18.24
N MET A 113 -5.07 -12.25 -18.03
CA MET A 113 -5.56 -13.34 -18.88
C MET A 113 -6.98 -13.07 -19.41
N ALA A 114 -7.29 -13.66 -20.56
CA ALA A 114 -8.63 -13.74 -21.10
C ALA A 114 -9.47 -14.78 -20.35
N MET A 115 -10.64 -14.41 -19.84
CA MET A 115 -11.59 -15.34 -19.22
C MET A 115 -12.46 -16.00 -20.31
N GLU A 116 -11.87 -16.95 -21.02
CA GLU A 116 -12.52 -17.67 -22.12
C GLU A 116 -13.31 -18.89 -21.62
N ASN A 117 -14.47 -19.18 -22.24
CA ASN A 117 -15.37 -20.26 -21.81
C ASN A 117 -14.70 -21.65 -21.77
N GLY A 118 -13.69 -21.90 -22.63
CA GLY A 118 -12.92 -23.16 -22.63
C GLY A 118 -11.94 -23.31 -21.45
N MET A 119 -11.72 -22.24 -20.68
CA MET A 119 -10.81 -22.18 -19.53
C MET A 119 -11.56 -22.16 -18.19
N MET A 120 -12.88 -22.09 -18.21
CA MET A 120 -13.73 -22.02 -17.02
C MET A 120 -13.96 -23.41 -16.42
N VAL A 121 -13.68 -23.58 -15.13
CA VAL A 121 -13.94 -24.81 -14.37
C VAL A 121 -14.83 -24.52 -13.17
N LEU A 122 -15.96 -25.21 -13.08
CA LEU A 122 -16.86 -25.13 -11.93
C LEU A 122 -16.20 -25.79 -10.71
N ASP A 123 -15.96 -25.01 -9.67
CA ASP A 123 -15.31 -25.41 -8.44
C ASP A 123 -16.16 -25.02 -7.22
N PRO A 124 -17.07 -25.92 -6.79
CA PRO A 124 -17.93 -25.69 -5.62
C PRO A 124 -17.18 -25.49 -4.29
N SER A 125 -15.86 -25.70 -4.24
CA SER A 125 -15.06 -25.53 -3.03
C SER A 125 -14.62 -24.08 -2.77
N LEU A 126 -14.70 -23.20 -3.79
CA LEU A 126 -14.25 -21.81 -3.71
C LEU A 126 -15.01 -20.97 -2.67
N GLY A 127 -16.31 -21.24 -2.49
CA GLY A 127 -17.20 -20.49 -1.59
C GLY A 127 -17.48 -19.03 -2.00
N PRO A 128 -18.26 -18.29 -1.19
CA PRO A 128 -18.44 -16.85 -1.38
C PRO A 128 -17.15 -16.09 -1.07
N LEU A 129 -16.92 -14.94 -1.72
CA LEU A 129 -15.73 -14.12 -1.47
C LEU A 129 -15.83 -13.37 -0.13
N LEU A 130 -15.08 -13.81 0.88
CA LEU A 130 -15.13 -13.27 2.25
C LEU A 130 -14.14 -12.11 2.44
N ALA A 131 -14.57 -10.88 2.17
CA ALA A 131 -13.82 -9.68 2.50
C ALA A 131 -14.52 -8.83 3.57
N GLU A 132 -13.76 -8.42 4.59
CA GLU A 132 -14.19 -7.54 5.67
C GLU A 132 -13.44 -6.20 5.55
N TYR A 133 -14.11 -5.20 4.98
CA TYR A 133 -13.59 -3.83 4.88
C TYR A 133 -14.40 -2.85 5.74
N LYS A 134 -13.75 -1.76 6.16
CA LYS A 134 -14.29 -0.69 7.01
C LYS A 134 -13.80 0.68 6.54
N THR A 135 -14.37 1.74 7.10
CA THR A 135 -13.81 3.10 6.93
C THR A 135 -12.40 3.16 7.53
N ALA A 136 -11.45 3.75 6.80
CA ALA A 136 -10.09 4.02 7.26
C ALA A 136 -9.47 5.17 6.45
N ASN A 137 -8.44 5.81 7.01
CA ASN A 137 -7.65 6.83 6.31
C ASN A 137 -6.90 6.24 5.12
N ALA A 138 -6.85 6.98 4.02
CA ALA A 138 -6.13 6.63 2.81
C ALA A 138 -5.23 7.78 2.33
N THR A 139 -4.20 7.43 1.58
CA THR A 139 -3.35 8.39 0.86
C THR A 139 -3.27 8.03 -0.61
N ILE A 140 -3.26 9.03 -1.48
CA ILE A 140 -3.20 8.87 -2.93
C ILE A 140 -1.85 9.33 -3.48
N VAL A 141 -1.31 8.58 -4.44
CA VAL A 141 -0.12 8.93 -5.21
C VAL A 141 -0.37 8.68 -6.69
N ASN A 142 0.09 9.61 -7.53
CA ASN A 142 0.13 9.43 -8.98
C ASN A 142 1.53 8.93 -9.34
N VAL A 143 1.65 7.72 -9.90
CA VAL A 143 2.94 7.12 -10.32
C VAL A 143 3.22 7.33 -11.81
N GLY A 144 2.54 8.30 -12.43
CA GLY A 144 2.56 8.64 -13.86
C GLY A 144 1.72 7.69 -14.70
N ARG A 145 1.97 6.39 -14.53
CA ARG A 145 1.32 5.32 -15.31
C ARG A 145 -0.02 4.85 -14.73
N SER A 146 -0.30 5.17 -13.46
CA SER A 146 -1.55 4.87 -12.77
C SER A 146 -1.68 5.75 -11.53
N ILE A 147 -2.86 5.71 -10.91
CA ILE A 147 -3.15 6.24 -9.59
C ILE A 147 -3.14 5.09 -8.59
N GLN A 148 -2.42 5.21 -7.47
CA GLN A 148 -2.51 4.30 -6.34
C GLN A 148 -3.15 5.00 -5.14
N VAL A 149 -4.17 4.38 -4.56
CA VAL A 149 -4.78 4.75 -3.28
C VAL A 149 -4.32 3.74 -2.23
N TRP A 150 -3.30 4.10 -1.47
CA TRP A 150 -2.82 3.29 -0.35
C TRP A 150 -3.82 3.41 0.81
N TRP A 151 -4.32 2.26 1.29
CA TRP A 151 -5.42 2.20 2.25
C TRP A 151 -5.15 1.21 3.40
N PRO A 152 -4.00 1.33 4.09
CA PRO A 152 -3.54 0.36 5.07
C PRO A 152 -4.50 0.27 6.27
N GLY A 153 -4.83 -0.95 6.66
CA GLY A 153 -5.71 -1.20 7.82
C GLY A 153 -7.20 -1.02 7.54
N ALA A 154 -7.60 -0.74 6.29
CA ALA A 154 -9.00 -0.69 5.88
C ALA A 154 -9.72 -2.05 5.92
N GLY A 155 -9.01 -3.16 6.03
CA GLY A 155 -9.60 -4.49 6.21
C GLY A 155 -8.78 -5.63 5.67
N SER A 156 -9.44 -6.76 5.41
CA SER A 156 -8.81 -7.97 4.89
C SER A 156 -9.77 -8.87 4.11
N LEU A 157 -9.19 -9.58 3.15
CA LEU A 157 -9.78 -10.69 2.40
C LEU A 157 -9.33 -12.02 3.03
N ILE A 158 -10.25 -12.99 3.14
CA ILE A 158 -9.96 -14.36 3.60
C ILE A 158 -10.19 -15.32 2.43
N ILE A 159 -9.17 -16.10 2.07
CA ILE A 159 -9.27 -17.18 1.09
C ILE A 159 -8.73 -18.47 1.72
N GLY A 160 -9.58 -19.49 1.83
CA GLY A 160 -9.31 -20.66 2.64
C GLY A 160 -8.95 -20.25 4.08
N ASN A 161 -7.84 -20.77 4.60
CA ASN A 161 -7.33 -20.40 5.92
C ASN A 161 -6.29 -19.26 5.89
N THR A 162 -6.19 -18.48 4.80
CA THR A 162 -5.20 -17.38 4.66
C THR A 162 -5.88 -16.01 4.67
N THR A 163 -5.43 -15.12 5.54
CA THR A 163 -5.86 -13.72 5.61
C THR A 163 -4.89 -12.82 4.86
N TYR A 164 -5.41 -12.04 3.91
CA TYR A 164 -4.68 -11.04 3.13
C TYR A 164 -5.20 -9.64 3.48
N TYR A 165 -4.33 -8.77 3.98
CA TYR A 165 -4.69 -7.40 4.34
C TYR A 165 -4.60 -6.50 3.12
N ILE A 166 -5.57 -5.60 2.94
CA ILE A 166 -5.53 -4.63 1.84
C ILE A 166 -4.38 -3.64 2.04
N LYS A 167 -3.57 -3.46 1.00
CA LYS A 167 -2.43 -2.55 0.95
C LYS A 167 -2.84 -1.27 0.23
N ASP A 168 -3.36 -1.43 -0.98
CA ASP A 168 -3.64 -0.36 -1.91
C ASP A 168 -4.68 -0.76 -2.96
N ILE A 169 -5.17 0.25 -3.67
CA ILE A 169 -6.06 0.13 -4.82
C ILE A 169 -5.44 0.90 -5.98
N ASP A 170 -5.40 0.31 -7.17
CA ASP A 170 -4.97 0.99 -8.40
C ASP A 170 -5.98 0.79 -9.55
N PHE A 171 -5.70 1.48 -10.67
CA PHE A 171 -6.65 1.68 -11.76
C PHE A 171 -6.00 1.50 -13.13
N HIS A 172 -6.69 0.75 -13.98
CA HIS A 172 -6.32 0.53 -15.37
C HIS A 172 -7.45 1.00 -16.30
N THR A 173 -7.11 1.72 -17.36
CA THR A 173 -8.01 2.06 -18.46
C THR A 173 -7.30 1.90 -19.81
N PRO A 174 -7.82 1.07 -20.74
CA PRO A 174 -8.95 0.14 -20.57
C PRO A 174 -8.65 -0.96 -19.54
N SER A 175 -9.55 -1.93 -19.34
CA SER A 175 -9.29 -3.08 -18.47
C SER A 175 -8.12 -3.92 -18.96
N GLU A 176 -7.46 -4.61 -18.03
CA GLU A 176 -6.37 -5.53 -18.30
C GLU A 176 -6.89 -6.93 -18.64
N HIS A 177 -7.86 -7.41 -17.87
CA HIS A 177 -8.60 -8.64 -18.13
C HIS A 177 -9.73 -8.40 -19.15
N THR A 178 -10.11 -9.48 -19.84
CA THR A 178 -11.20 -9.53 -20.83
C THR A 178 -12.07 -10.76 -20.56
N LEU A 179 -13.31 -10.76 -21.05
CA LEU A 179 -14.26 -11.86 -20.86
C LEU A 179 -14.80 -12.35 -22.21
N GLY A 180 -14.91 -13.66 -22.37
CA GLY A 180 -15.61 -14.27 -23.51
C GLY A 180 -14.89 -14.18 -24.86
N LEU A 181 -15.62 -14.53 -25.93
CA LEU A 181 -15.07 -14.92 -27.23
C LEU A 181 -14.50 -13.80 -28.11
N PHE A 182 -14.67 -12.53 -27.74
CA PHE A 182 -14.21 -11.39 -28.51
C PHE A 182 -13.00 -10.68 -27.90
N ASN A 183 -12.66 -11.00 -26.64
CA ASN A 183 -11.62 -10.32 -25.87
C ASN A 183 -11.77 -8.77 -25.86
N ASP A 184 -13.02 -8.31 -25.83
CA ASP A 184 -13.35 -6.90 -25.61
C ASP A 184 -12.88 -6.45 -24.22
N ARG A 185 -12.16 -5.32 -24.17
CA ARG A 185 -11.76 -4.68 -22.93
C ARG A 185 -12.86 -3.77 -22.41
N PHE A 186 -13.07 -3.79 -21.10
CA PHE A 186 -13.94 -2.86 -20.39
C PHE A 186 -13.30 -1.46 -20.33
N PRO A 187 -14.07 -0.37 -20.21
CA PRO A 187 -13.50 0.99 -20.13
C PRO A 187 -12.52 1.20 -18.97
N MET A 188 -12.68 0.46 -17.86
CA MET A 188 -11.80 0.54 -16.70
C MET A 188 -11.81 -0.77 -15.90
N GLU A 189 -10.70 -1.04 -15.22
CA GLU A 189 -10.54 -2.07 -14.19
C GLU A 189 -9.92 -1.45 -12.94
N MET A 190 -10.32 -1.93 -11.77
CA MET A 190 -9.75 -1.53 -10.48
C MET A 190 -9.22 -2.77 -9.75
N HIS A 191 -7.98 -2.72 -9.28
CA HIS A 191 -7.38 -3.80 -8.50
C HIS A 191 -7.38 -3.43 -7.02
N LEU A 192 -7.97 -4.26 -6.16
CA LEU A 192 -7.74 -4.19 -4.71
C LEU A 192 -6.61 -5.15 -4.37
N VAL A 193 -5.43 -4.61 -4.07
CA VAL A 193 -4.19 -5.37 -3.85
C VAL A 193 -4.04 -5.71 -2.37
N HIS A 194 -3.90 -6.99 -2.07
CA HIS A 194 -3.75 -7.51 -0.71
C HIS A 194 -2.47 -8.30 -0.54
N ARG A 195 -1.90 -8.29 0.68
CA ARG A 195 -0.78 -9.16 1.04
C ARG A 195 -0.97 -9.81 2.41
N THR A 196 -0.38 -10.98 2.60
CA THR A 196 -0.26 -11.60 3.93
C THR A 196 0.59 -10.74 4.88
N LYS A 197 0.49 -10.98 6.20
CA LYS A 197 1.20 -10.18 7.22
C LYS A 197 2.74 -10.28 7.15
N ASP A 198 3.25 -11.35 6.57
CA ASP A 198 4.67 -11.58 6.25
C ASP A 198 5.06 -11.06 4.86
N HIS A 199 4.11 -10.46 4.13
CA HIS A 199 4.19 -9.98 2.75
C HIS A 199 4.55 -11.03 1.69
N GLN A 200 4.58 -12.33 2.04
CA GLN A 200 5.03 -13.42 1.16
C GLN A 200 4.02 -13.83 0.09
N LYS A 201 2.72 -13.58 0.30
CA LYS A 201 1.67 -13.92 -0.68
C LYS A 201 0.86 -12.70 -1.05
N ILE A 202 0.42 -12.67 -2.30
CA ILE A 202 -0.38 -11.59 -2.90
C ILE A 202 -1.74 -12.16 -3.30
N ALA A 203 -2.81 -11.41 -3.02
CA ALA A 203 -4.13 -11.69 -3.58
C ALA A 203 -4.73 -10.39 -4.13
N VAL A 204 -5.26 -10.44 -5.35
CA VAL A 204 -5.84 -9.27 -6.02
C VAL A 204 -7.30 -9.54 -6.35
N ILE A 205 -8.17 -8.59 -6.02
CA ILE A 205 -9.54 -8.57 -6.54
C ILE A 205 -9.55 -7.57 -7.69
N ALA A 206 -9.77 -8.04 -8.91
CA ALA A 206 -10.02 -7.19 -10.07
C ALA A 206 -11.53 -6.96 -10.20
N ILE A 207 -11.94 -5.70 -10.32
CA ILE A 207 -13.34 -5.31 -10.60
C ILE A 207 -13.39 -4.65 -11.97
N LEU A 208 -14.12 -5.29 -12.90
CA LEU A 208 -14.33 -4.80 -14.27
C LEU A 208 -15.55 -3.85 -14.31
N PHE A 209 -15.37 -2.65 -14.86
CA PHE A 209 -16.41 -1.62 -14.92
C PHE A 209 -16.98 -1.46 -16.33
N THR A 210 -18.30 -1.48 -16.46
CA THR A 210 -19.01 -1.05 -17.69
C THR A 210 -19.26 0.47 -17.67
N PHE A 211 -19.69 1.06 -18.79
CA PHE A 211 -20.16 2.45 -18.78
C PHE A 211 -21.55 2.55 -18.15
N GLY A 212 -21.76 3.52 -17.26
CA GLY A 212 -23.07 3.77 -16.65
C GLY A 212 -23.09 4.99 -15.72
N ASP A 213 -23.70 4.83 -14.55
CA ASP A 213 -23.82 5.87 -13.52
C ASP A 213 -22.48 6.17 -12.81
N GLU A 214 -22.48 7.16 -11.91
CA GLU A 214 -21.30 7.52 -11.12
C GLU A 214 -21.03 6.48 -10.01
N ASP A 215 -19.88 5.80 -10.05
CA ASP A 215 -19.49 4.90 -8.97
C ASP A 215 -19.28 5.68 -7.66
N ARG A 216 -19.93 5.23 -6.59
CA ARG A 216 -19.99 5.93 -5.31
C ARG A 216 -18.74 5.73 -4.44
N PHE A 217 -17.95 4.68 -4.67
CA PHE A 217 -16.65 4.51 -4.03
C PHE A 217 -15.65 5.50 -4.62
N LEU A 218 -15.54 5.52 -5.95
CA LEU A 218 -14.64 6.37 -6.71
C LEU A 218 -14.96 7.86 -6.50
N ALA A 219 -16.24 8.24 -6.43
CA ALA A 219 -16.69 9.61 -6.16
C ALA A 219 -16.10 10.22 -4.87
N GLN A 220 -15.67 9.41 -3.89
CA GLN A 220 -15.03 9.89 -2.66
C GLN A 220 -13.66 10.57 -2.92
N PHE A 221 -12.98 10.26 -4.02
CA PHE A 221 -11.62 10.76 -4.32
C PHE A 221 -11.34 11.09 -5.80
N PHE A 222 -12.20 10.75 -6.75
CA PHE A 222 -11.99 11.08 -8.18
C PHE A 222 -12.01 12.59 -8.48
N ASN A 223 -12.57 13.42 -7.58
CA ASN A 223 -12.45 14.89 -7.65
C ASN A 223 -11.16 15.41 -6.97
N ARG A 224 -10.28 14.52 -6.52
CA ARG A 224 -9.05 14.78 -5.74
C ARG A 224 -7.83 14.01 -6.29
N LEU A 225 -7.91 13.50 -7.52
CA LEU A 225 -6.78 12.81 -8.16
C LEU A 225 -5.60 13.78 -8.34
N PRO A 226 -4.37 13.42 -7.93
CA PRO A 226 -3.22 14.27 -8.16
C PRO A 226 -2.92 14.40 -9.66
N PRO A 227 -2.75 15.61 -10.22
CA PRO A 227 -2.41 15.78 -11.62
C PRO A 227 -1.02 15.21 -11.93
N LEU A 228 -0.78 14.84 -13.19
CA LEU A 228 0.50 14.25 -13.64
C LEU A 228 1.72 15.12 -13.30
N SER A 229 1.56 16.45 -13.28
CA SER A 229 2.59 17.41 -12.82
C SER A 229 2.95 17.30 -11.33
N SER A 230 2.34 16.37 -10.59
CA SER A 230 2.62 16.04 -9.20
C SER A 230 2.99 14.57 -9.00
N LYS A 231 3.44 13.88 -10.05
CA LYS A 231 3.95 12.51 -10.04
C LYS A 231 4.89 12.24 -8.85
N ASN A 232 4.76 11.05 -8.27
CA ASN A 232 5.46 10.55 -7.09
C ASN A 232 5.24 11.36 -5.78
N ARG A 233 4.33 12.34 -5.75
CA ARG A 233 3.92 13.01 -4.50
C ARG A 233 2.70 12.31 -3.89
N ILE A 234 2.77 12.10 -2.58
CA ILE A 234 1.69 11.54 -1.77
C ILE A 234 0.78 12.67 -1.26
N PHE A 235 -0.53 12.47 -1.33
CA PHE A 235 -1.55 13.37 -0.81
C PHE A 235 -2.49 12.62 0.14
N ASP A 236 -3.00 13.31 1.16
CA ASP A 236 -3.97 12.73 2.10
C ASP A 236 -5.39 12.78 1.53
N LEU A 237 -6.10 11.64 1.57
CA LEU A 237 -7.53 11.58 1.23
C LEU A 237 -8.43 11.61 2.46
N GLY A 238 -7.89 11.49 3.67
CA GLY A 238 -8.65 11.27 4.90
C GLY A 238 -9.39 9.94 4.87
N GLU A 239 -10.49 9.84 5.63
CA GLU A 239 -11.31 8.63 5.70
C GLU A 239 -12.02 8.33 4.36
N ILE A 240 -11.69 7.19 3.75
CA ILE A 240 -12.49 6.56 2.70
C ILE A 240 -13.39 5.51 3.35
N SER A 241 -14.67 5.47 2.98
CA SER A 241 -15.61 4.46 3.49
C SER A 241 -15.75 3.27 2.54
N ALA A 242 -15.47 2.08 3.07
CA ALA A 242 -15.76 0.81 2.42
C ALA A 242 -17.24 0.55 2.13
N ARG A 243 -18.17 1.29 2.78
CA ARG A 243 -19.63 1.18 2.55
C ARG A 243 -20.03 1.36 1.08
N TYR A 244 -19.23 2.10 0.31
CA TYR A 244 -19.53 2.39 -1.10
C TYR A 244 -18.79 1.49 -2.08
N LEU A 245 -17.85 0.64 -1.63
CA LEU A 245 -17.34 -0.43 -2.47
C LEU A 245 -18.52 -1.29 -2.95
N PRO A 246 -18.57 -1.70 -4.22
CA PRO A 246 -19.72 -2.41 -4.76
C PRO A 246 -19.74 -3.86 -4.26
N PHE A 247 -20.33 -4.05 -3.09
CA PHE A 247 -20.47 -5.33 -2.38
C PHE A 247 -21.94 -5.75 -2.21
N PRO A 248 -22.24 -7.05 -2.10
CA PRO A 248 -21.29 -8.17 -2.00
C PRO A 248 -20.71 -8.59 -3.37
N LEU A 249 -19.40 -8.90 -3.40
CA LEU A 249 -18.74 -9.48 -4.59
C LEU A 249 -19.19 -10.92 -4.91
N GLY A 250 -20.05 -11.51 -4.06
CA GLY A 250 -20.90 -12.65 -4.40
C GLY A 250 -20.17 -13.94 -4.75
N GLN A 251 -20.68 -14.61 -5.79
CA GLN A 251 -20.17 -15.87 -6.36
C GLN A 251 -19.66 -15.68 -7.80
N HIS A 252 -19.93 -14.53 -8.42
CA HIS A 252 -19.64 -14.26 -9.84
C HIS A 252 -18.20 -13.77 -10.04
N TYR A 253 -17.25 -14.66 -9.82
CA TYR A 253 -15.83 -14.40 -10.02
C TYR A 253 -15.09 -15.60 -10.63
N GLY A 254 -14.07 -15.32 -11.44
CA GLY A 254 -13.07 -16.29 -11.87
C GLY A 254 -11.81 -16.17 -11.02
N ARG A 255 -11.31 -17.29 -10.49
CA ARG A 255 -10.11 -17.39 -9.66
C ARG A 255 -9.00 -18.10 -10.42
N TYR A 256 -7.78 -17.53 -10.47
CA TYR A 256 -6.62 -18.18 -11.08
C TYR A 256 -5.30 -17.75 -10.41
N MET A 257 -4.22 -18.48 -10.68
CA MET A 257 -2.84 -18.10 -10.29
C MET A 257 -2.16 -17.38 -11.46
N GLY A 258 -1.62 -16.19 -11.17
CA GLY A 258 -1.10 -15.26 -12.16
C GLY A 258 0.12 -14.47 -11.65
N SER A 259 0.37 -13.32 -12.28
CA SER A 259 1.48 -12.41 -11.96
C SER A 259 1.02 -11.02 -11.54
N GLU A 260 1.95 -10.20 -11.04
CA GLU A 260 1.85 -8.74 -11.11
C GLU A 260 1.79 -8.33 -12.60
N THR A 261 0.94 -7.36 -12.95
CA THR A 261 0.70 -6.93 -14.36
C THR A 261 1.58 -5.78 -14.82
N HIS A 262 2.45 -5.29 -13.93
CA HIS A 262 3.53 -4.36 -14.21
C HIS A 262 4.88 -5.01 -13.87
N PRO A 263 6.02 -4.50 -14.37
CA PRO A 263 7.34 -4.99 -13.98
C PRO A 263 7.53 -4.92 -12.45
N PRO A 264 8.18 -5.91 -11.81
CA PRO A 264 8.97 -7.02 -12.38
C PRO A 264 8.15 -8.23 -12.88
N CYS A 265 6.82 -8.15 -12.88
CA CYS A 265 5.91 -9.23 -13.28
C CYS A 265 6.08 -10.54 -12.47
N ASN A 266 6.31 -10.42 -11.15
CA ASN A 266 6.40 -11.55 -10.23
C ASN A 266 5.16 -12.45 -10.31
N GLU A 267 5.36 -13.76 -10.29
CA GLU A 267 4.26 -14.75 -10.30
C GLU A 267 3.71 -15.00 -8.87
N ASP A 268 2.98 -16.11 -8.66
CA ASP A 268 2.32 -16.47 -7.39
C ASP A 268 1.28 -15.43 -6.87
N VAL A 269 0.70 -14.63 -7.77
CA VAL A 269 -0.43 -13.74 -7.45
C VAL A 269 -1.75 -14.50 -7.57
N LEU A 270 -2.52 -14.55 -6.49
CA LEU A 270 -3.86 -15.15 -6.49
C LEU A 270 -4.91 -14.13 -6.96
N TRP A 271 -5.29 -14.22 -8.23
CA TRP A 271 -6.27 -13.33 -8.86
C TRP A 271 -7.71 -13.80 -8.61
N THR A 272 -8.58 -12.84 -8.27
CA THR A 272 -10.04 -12.99 -8.23
C THR A 272 -10.64 -11.92 -9.14
N VAL A 273 -10.98 -12.29 -10.37
CA VAL A 273 -11.58 -11.38 -11.36
C VAL A 273 -13.10 -11.43 -11.19
N VAL A 274 -13.67 -10.36 -10.66
CA VAL A 274 -15.11 -10.21 -10.42
C VAL A 274 -15.76 -9.54 -11.63
N HIS A 275 -16.85 -10.15 -12.11
CA HIS A 275 -17.70 -9.54 -13.12
C HIS A 275 -19.17 -9.60 -12.67
N TYR A 276 -19.78 -8.42 -12.60
CA TYR A 276 -21.20 -8.27 -12.29
C TYR A 276 -21.74 -7.03 -12.99
N GLU A 277 -22.96 -7.14 -13.54
CA GLU A 277 -23.60 -6.10 -14.37
C GLU A 277 -23.84 -4.77 -13.64
N GLY A 278 -23.69 -4.73 -12.32
CA GLY A 278 -23.83 -3.52 -11.49
C GLY A 278 -22.57 -2.67 -11.33
N HIS A 279 -21.39 -3.10 -11.80
CA HIS A 279 -20.17 -2.29 -11.74
C HIS A 279 -20.13 -1.32 -12.92
N THR A 280 -20.43 -0.04 -12.65
CA THR A 280 -20.52 1.03 -13.67
C THR A 280 -19.59 2.19 -13.35
N VAL A 281 -18.96 2.75 -14.37
CA VAL A 281 -18.19 4.00 -14.29
C VAL A 281 -18.79 5.04 -15.23
N SER A 282 -18.97 6.25 -14.74
CA SER A 282 -19.45 7.36 -15.56
C SER A 282 -18.34 7.88 -16.49
N MET A 283 -18.71 8.35 -17.67
CA MET A 283 -17.75 8.97 -18.60
C MET A 283 -16.99 10.14 -17.94
N ALA A 284 -17.65 10.88 -17.03
CA ALA A 284 -17.03 11.97 -16.28
C ALA A 284 -16.02 11.50 -15.22
N GLN A 285 -16.10 10.27 -14.72
CA GLN A 285 -15.06 9.67 -13.89
C GLN A 285 -13.91 9.14 -14.74
N LEU A 286 -14.22 8.48 -15.87
CA LEU A 286 -13.20 7.93 -16.75
C LEU A 286 -12.29 9.02 -17.35
N VAL A 287 -12.86 10.15 -17.75
CA VAL A 287 -12.09 11.32 -18.23
C VAL A 287 -11.16 11.85 -17.13
N LYS A 288 -11.64 12.01 -15.89
CA LYS A 288 -10.77 12.45 -14.76
C LYS A 288 -9.59 11.52 -14.50
N LEU A 289 -9.75 10.21 -14.73
CA LEU A 289 -8.64 9.25 -14.63
C LEU A 289 -7.67 9.37 -15.81
N LYS A 290 -8.18 9.48 -17.05
CA LYS A 290 -7.34 9.66 -18.25
C LYS A 290 -6.59 11.00 -18.26
N ASP A 291 -7.18 12.06 -17.70
CA ASP A 291 -6.56 13.40 -17.59
C ASP A 291 -5.34 13.44 -16.65
N VAL A 292 -5.10 12.40 -15.83
CA VAL A 292 -4.00 12.38 -14.84
C VAL A 292 -2.94 11.29 -15.08
N ILE A 293 -3.11 10.41 -16.07
CA ILE A 293 -2.14 9.35 -16.41
C ILE A 293 -1.42 9.65 -17.74
N GLU A 294 -0.24 9.06 -17.93
CA GLU A 294 0.63 9.29 -19.09
C GLU A 294 0.06 8.74 -20.41
N SER A 295 -0.68 7.64 -20.35
CA SER A 295 -1.34 6.97 -21.47
C SER A 295 -2.40 6.00 -20.95
N ASP A 296 -3.14 5.37 -21.86
CA ASP A 296 -3.79 4.08 -21.56
C ASP A 296 -2.73 3.09 -21.02
N ASN A 297 -3.10 2.31 -20.01
CA ASN A 297 -2.15 1.66 -19.10
C ASN A 297 -2.46 0.18 -18.83
N ALA A 298 -3.01 -0.53 -19.82
CA ALA A 298 -3.31 -1.97 -19.74
C ALA A 298 -2.23 -2.82 -20.44
N ARG A 299 -1.68 -3.81 -19.74
CA ARG A 299 -0.79 -4.82 -20.33
C ARG A 299 -1.55 -5.65 -21.38
N PRO A 300 -0.91 -6.06 -22.50
CA PRO A 300 -1.45 -7.07 -23.39
C PRO A 300 -1.87 -8.36 -22.66
N LEU A 301 -2.88 -9.05 -23.19
CA LEU A 301 -3.31 -10.35 -22.66
C LEU A 301 -2.17 -11.37 -22.78
N GLN A 302 -1.95 -12.12 -21.69
CA GLN A 302 -0.91 -13.14 -21.58
C GLN A 302 -1.49 -14.53 -21.88
N VAL A 303 -0.64 -15.44 -22.36
CA VAL A 303 -1.04 -16.80 -22.69
C VAL A 303 -1.41 -17.61 -21.45
N GLY A 304 -2.50 -18.36 -21.51
CA GLY A 304 -3.00 -19.14 -20.38
C GLY A 304 -2.10 -20.29 -19.95
N ASN A 305 -1.29 -20.86 -20.86
CA ASN A 305 -0.37 -21.97 -20.59
C ASN A 305 -1.02 -23.16 -19.85
N GLY A 306 -2.28 -23.47 -20.18
CA GLY A 306 -3.07 -24.54 -19.57
C GLY A 306 -3.68 -24.22 -18.21
N ARG A 307 -3.42 -23.03 -17.64
CA ARG A 307 -4.10 -22.53 -16.43
C ARG A 307 -5.59 -22.31 -16.70
N GLN A 308 -6.40 -22.47 -15.65
CA GLN A 308 -7.87 -22.40 -15.72
C GLN A 308 -8.40 -21.37 -14.72
N PHE A 309 -9.58 -20.82 -15.02
CA PHE A 309 -10.35 -19.96 -14.13
C PHE A 309 -11.36 -20.83 -13.37
N HIS A 310 -11.18 -20.95 -12.06
CA HIS A 310 -12.12 -21.62 -11.18
C HIS A 310 -13.26 -20.66 -10.82
N PHE A 311 -14.52 -21.09 -10.91
CA PHE A 311 -15.71 -20.28 -10.57
C PHE A 311 -16.77 -21.10 -9.81
N LEU A 312 -17.78 -20.43 -9.24
CA LEU A 312 -18.86 -21.03 -8.44
C LEU A 312 -20.23 -20.93 -9.12
#